data_AF-A0A353E5E6-F1
#
_entry.id   AF-A0A353E5E6-F1
#
_cell.length_a   1.000
_cell.length_b   1.000
_cell.length_c   1.000
_cell.angle_alpha   90.00
_cell.angle_beta   90.00
_cell.angle_gamma   90.00
#
_symmetry.space_group_name_H-M   'P 1'
#
loop_
_entity.id
_entity.type
_entity.pdbx_description
1 polymer ?
#
loop_
_entity_poly.entity_id
_entity_poly.type
_entity_poly.pdbx_seq_one_letter_code
_entity_poly.pdbx_strand_id
1 'polypeptide(L)'
;MWPFRRKKNKRQLRELRNLSTAFAIVNEFNRRGLLHWQEKDKILLIEEQLAIVELAQGEQGFRRFLEHAAQWQNYQLLQQAYEQQRIDIEAQAVRDADKDVGRVLSQTDIQRIRLNARSDMHTIDPRKLKGLIKEFDIMVIRATAKSEADATQENGQLLAVGHYSFDESDEPGKLEMAMYEDVKSVLTPSDNQGKEG
;
A
#
# COMPACT_ATOMS: atom_id res chain seq x y z
N MET A 1 -30.75 7.88 26.03
CA MET A 1 -30.13 7.87 24.69
C MET A 1 -28.70 8.44 24.63
N TRP A 2 -28.25 9.26 25.59
CA TRP A 2 -26.93 9.94 25.59
C TRP A 2 -25.65 9.11 25.93
N PRO A 3 -25.67 8.05 26.78
CA PRO A 3 -24.43 7.37 27.17
C PRO A 3 -23.86 6.42 26.09
N PHE A 4 -24.71 5.95 25.16
CA PHE A 4 -24.31 5.05 24.08
C PHE A 4 -23.48 5.75 22.99
N ARG A 5 -23.77 7.02 22.67
CA ARG A 5 -22.96 7.84 21.74
C ARG A 5 -21.55 8.10 22.29
N ARG A 6 -21.40 8.36 23.60
CA ARG A 6 -20.08 8.56 24.23
C ARG A 6 -19.21 7.30 24.23
N LYS A 7 -19.80 6.12 24.48
CA LYS A 7 -19.06 4.84 24.43
C LYS A 7 -18.64 4.48 23.00
N LYS A 8 -19.51 4.71 22.01
CA LYS A 8 -19.21 4.48 20.58
C LYS A 8 -18.05 5.37 20.11
N ASN A 9 -18.06 6.66 20.45
CA ASN A 9 -16.97 7.58 20.08
C ASN A 9 -15.64 7.19 20.74
N LYS A 10 -15.63 6.75 22.01
CA LYS A 10 -14.39 6.28 22.67
C LYS A 10 -13.81 5.04 22.01
N ARG A 11 -14.66 4.10 21.57
CA ARG A 11 -14.23 2.90 20.86
C ARG A 11 -13.62 3.25 19.50
N GLN A 12 -14.30 4.08 18.72
CA GLN A 12 -13.80 4.55 17.42
C GLN A 12 -12.47 5.31 17.55
N LEU A 13 -12.32 6.17 18.55
CA LEU A 13 -11.05 6.85 18.82
C LEU A 13 -9.93 5.88 19.19
N ARG A 14 -10.24 4.81 19.93
CA ARG A 14 -9.26 3.77 20.25
C ARG A 14 -8.86 2.97 19.02
N GLU A 15 -9.82 2.62 18.16
CA GLU A 15 -9.58 1.93 16.89
C GLU A 15 -8.69 2.78 15.97
N LEU A 16 -9.00 4.08 15.82
CA LEU A 16 -8.16 5.02 15.08
C LEU A 16 -6.75 5.13 15.67
N ARG A 17 -6.63 5.19 17.00
CA ARG A 17 -5.32 5.24 17.66
C ARG A 17 -4.52 3.97 17.35
N ASN A 18 -5.13 2.80 17.50
CA ASN A 18 -4.49 1.52 17.21
C ASN A 18 -4.02 1.44 15.75
N LEU A 19 -4.85 1.85 14.79
CA LEU A 19 -4.48 1.90 13.37
C LEU A 19 -3.32 2.87 13.13
N SER A 20 -3.35 4.05 13.75
CA SER A 20 -2.26 5.01 13.61
C SER A 20 -0.93 4.48 14.17
N THR A 21 -0.97 3.73 15.27
CA THR A 21 0.21 3.04 15.82
C THR A 21 0.69 1.93 14.88
N ALA A 22 -0.20 1.10 14.35
CA ALA A 22 0.16 0.06 13.38
C ALA A 22 0.82 0.67 12.13
N PHE A 23 0.27 1.76 11.61
CA PHE A 23 0.83 2.48 10.47
C PHE A 23 2.21 3.06 10.76
N ALA A 24 2.42 3.60 11.96
CA ALA A 24 3.74 4.09 12.37
C ALA A 24 4.79 2.96 12.42
N ILE A 25 4.40 1.77 12.89
CA ILE A 25 5.27 0.59 12.92
C ILE A 25 5.60 0.12 11.50
N VAL A 26 4.60 -0.05 10.64
CA VAL A 26 4.81 -0.45 9.22
C VAL A 26 5.70 0.57 8.50
N ASN A 27 5.45 1.86 8.72
CA ASN A 27 6.27 2.92 8.15
C ASN A 27 7.73 2.86 8.63
N GLU A 28 7.97 2.53 9.90
CA GLU A 28 9.32 2.37 10.43
C GLU A 28 10.02 1.15 9.82
N PHE A 29 9.31 0.02 9.63
CA PHE A 29 9.84 -1.13 8.90
C PHE A 29 10.25 -0.78 7.48
N ASN A 30 9.41 -0.02 6.77
CA ASN A 30 9.72 0.45 5.42
C ASN A 30 10.96 1.35 5.40
N ARG A 31 11.03 2.34 6.31
CA ARG A 31 12.19 3.23 6.43
C ARG A 31 13.50 2.50 6.74
N ARG A 32 13.43 1.38 7.45
CA ARG A 32 14.58 0.52 7.77
C ARG A 32 14.90 -0.50 6.68
N GLY A 33 14.13 -0.55 5.59
CA GLY A 33 14.31 -1.50 4.50
C GLY A 33 13.89 -2.93 4.86
N LEU A 34 13.09 -3.13 5.91
CA LEU A 34 12.60 -4.45 6.32
C LEU A 34 11.33 -4.86 5.56
N LEU A 35 10.66 -3.88 4.94
CA LEU A 35 9.43 -4.06 4.18
C LEU A 35 9.42 -3.09 3.01
N HIS A 36 9.03 -3.53 1.82
CA HIS A 36 8.92 -2.65 0.67
C HIS A 36 7.71 -3.02 -0.18
N TRP A 37 7.05 -2.01 -0.75
CA TRP A 37 5.88 -2.20 -1.60
C TRP A 37 6.20 -1.82 -3.04
N GLN A 38 6.07 -2.77 -3.96
CA GLN A 38 6.21 -2.54 -5.39
C GLN A 38 4.84 -2.24 -5.99
N GLU A 39 4.57 -0.95 -6.20
CA GLU A 39 3.22 -0.49 -6.53
C GLU A 39 2.65 -1.04 -7.84
N LYS A 40 3.51 -1.16 -8.84
CA LYS A 40 3.12 -1.55 -10.19
C LYS A 40 2.65 -3.01 -10.25
N ASP A 41 3.37 -3.88 -9.56
CA ASP A 41 3.19 -5.33 -9.65
C ASP A 41 2.37 -5.87 -8.46
N LYS A 42 2.03 -4.98 -7.50
CA LYS A 42 1.32 -5.31 -6.24
C LYS A 42 2.05 -6.39 -5.43
N ILE A 43 3.34 -6.18 -5.22
CA ILE A 43 4.19 -7.11 -4.49
C ILE A 43 4.63 -6.48 -3.18
N LEU A 44 4.44 -7.21 -2.09
CA LEU A 44 4.99 -6.90 -0.78
C LEU A 44 6.29 -7.71 -0.58
N LEU A 45 7.41 -6.99 -0.58
CA LEU A 45 8.70 -7.55 -0.21
C LEU A 45 8.88 -7.46 1.30
N ILE A 46 9.22 -8.59 1.93
CA ILE A 46 9.47 -8.69 3.37
C ILE A 46 10.87 -9.24 3.56
N GLU A 47 11.68 -8.55 4.33
CA GLU A 47 13.02 -9.03 4.69
C GLU A 47 12.92 -10.21 5.66
N GLU A 48 13.79 -11.21 5.50
CA GLU A 48 13.82 -12.47 6.24
C GLU A 48 13.68 -12.29 7.76
N GLN A 49 14.42 -11.35 8.37
CA GLN A 49 14.37 -11.16 9.82
C GLN A 49 12.99 -10.67 10.28
N LEU A 50 12.37 -9.76 9.52
CA LEU A 50 11.01 -9.32 9.82
C LEU A 50 10.01 -10.46 9.59
N ALA A 51 10.16 -11.20 8.49
CA ALA A 51 9.28 -12.34 8.18
C ALA A 51 9.32 -13.39 9.30
N ILE A 52 10.50 -13.74 9.82
CA ILE A 52 10.65 -14.68 10.94
C ILE A 52 9.90 -14.20 12.18
N VAL A 53 10.04 -12.91 12.53
CA VAL A 53 9.39 -12.34 13.72
C VAL A 53 7.87 -12.32 13.58
N GLU A 54 7.36 -11.94 12.42
CA GLU A 54 5.91 -11.86 12.18
C GLU A 54 5.28 -13.27 12.03
N LEU A 55 5.97 -14.22 11.39
CA LEU A 55 5.52 -15.62 11.29
C LEU A 55 5.52 -16.33 12.65
N ALA A 56 6.46 -16.00 13.54
CA ALA A 56 6.52 -16.55 14.90
C ALA A 56 5.29 -16.18 15.76
N GLN A 57 4.53 -15.15 15.37
CA GLN A 57 3.25 -14.80 16.00
C GLN A 57 2.10 -15.74 15.58
N GLY A 58 2.39 -16.73 14.72
CA GLY A 58 1.43 -17.64 14.14
C GLY A 58 0.66 -17.01 12.99
N GLU A 59 -0.10 -17.85 12.28
CA GLU A 59 -0.82 -17.48 11.06
C GLU A 59 -1.73 -16.24 11.25
N GLN A 60 -2.48 -16.18 12.36
CA GLN A 60 -3.36 -15.04 12.64
C GLN A 60 -2.58 -13.75 12.96
N GLY A 61 -1.40 -13.86 13.56
CA GLY A 61 -0.52 -12.71 13.79
C GLY A 61 0.00 -12.18 12.46
N PHE A 62 0.54 -13.06 11.64
CA PHE A 62 1.07 -12.73 10.32
C PHE A 62 0.01 -12.14 9.39
N ARG A 63 -1.21 -12.72 9.33
CA ARG A 63 -2.33 -12.16 8.56
C ARG A 63 -2.69 -10.74 8.99
N ARG A 64 -2.68 -10.45 10.30
CA ARG A 64 -2.92 -9.08 10.81
C ARG A 64 -1.82 -8.11 10.41
N PHE A 65 -0.57 -8.56 10.42
CA PHE A 65 0.54 -7.77 9.92
C PHE A 65 0.35 -7.42 8.43
N LEU A 66 0.02 -8.41 7.59
CA LEU A 66 -0.25 -8.21 6.16
C LEU A 66 -1.42 -7.24 5.92
N GLU A 67 -2.49 -7.40 6.69
CA GLU A 67 -3.65 -6.52 6.64
C GLU A 67 -3.27 -5.06 6.97
N HIS A 68 -2.51 -4.84 8.05
CA HIS A 68 -2.02 -3.52 8.41
C HIS A 68 -1.08 -2.93 7.34
N ALA A 69 -0.21 -3.74 6.73
CA ALA A 69 0.68 -3.31 5.67
C ALA A 69 -0.11 -2.83 4.44
N ALA A 70 -1.12 -3.60 4.01
CA ALA A 70 -1.97 -3.22 2.90
C ALA A 70 -2.88 -2.03 3.21
N GLN A 71 -3.43 -1.93 4.43
CA GLN A 71 -4.18 -0.74 4.87
C GLN A 71 -3.30 0.51 4.89
N TRP A 72 -2.04 0.38 5.35
CA TRP A 72 -1.07 1.46 5.32
C TRP A 72 -0.78 1.92 3.88
N GLN A 73 -0.57 0.98 2.95
CA GLN A 73 -0.35 1.31 1.54
C GLN A 73 -1.58 1.99 0.91
N ASN A 74 -2.78 1.46 1.19
CA ASN A 74 -4.04 2.07 0.74
C ASN A 74 -4.22 3.49 1.27
N TYR A 75 -3.79 3.75 2.51
CA TYR A 75 -3.76 5.10 3.06
C TYR A 75 -2.79 6.00 2.29
N GLN A 76 -1.59 5.53 1.93
CA GLN A 76 -0.66 6.30 1.09
C GLN A 76 -1.27 6.65 -0.27
N LEU A 77 -1.87 5.68 -0.96
CA LEU A 77 -2.54 5.89 -2.25
C LEU A 77 -3.67 6.91 -2.16
N LEU A 78 -4.45 6.88 -1.07
CA LEU A 78 -5.50 7.86 -0.84
C LEU A 78 -4.92 9.27 -0.63
N GLN A 79 -3.84 9.40 0.17
CA GLN A 79 -3.17 10.69 0.37
C GLN A 79 -2.61 11.25 -0.95
N GLN A 80 -1.98 10.40 -1.77
CA GLN A 80 -1.48 10.78 -3.09
C GLN A 80 -2.61 11.25 -4.01
N ALA A 81 -3.76 10.56 -3.99
CA ALA A 81 -4.92 10.96 -4.79
C ALA A 81 -5.47 12.34 -4.37
N TYR A 82 -5.56 12.61 -3.07
CA TYR A 82 -5.96 13.94 -2.57
C TYR A 82 -4.94 15.03 -2.92
N GLU A 83 -3.65 14.72 -2.83
CA GLU A 83 -2.57 15.64 -3.21
C GLU A 83 -2.64 15.98 -4.70
N GLN A 84 -2.83 14.98 -5.56
CA GLN A 84 -2.96 15.18 -7.00
C GLN A 84 -4.19 16.02 -7.33
N GLN A 85 -5.34 15.71 -6.72
CA GLN A 85 -6.56 16.52 -6.87
C GLN A 85 -6.32 17.98 -6.48
N ARG A 86 -5.61 18.22 -5.37
CA ARG A 86 -5.26 19.59 -4.95
C ARG A 86 -4.41 20.28 -6.00
N ILE A 87 -3.37 19.63 -6.49
CA ILE A 87 -2.47 20.18 -7.52
C ILE A 87 -3.25 20.53 -8.78
N ASP A 88 -4.13 19.64 -9.24
CA ASP A 88 -4.89 19.82 -10.47
C ASP A 88 -5.87 21.01 -10.37
N ILE A 89 -6.62 21.08 -9.27
CA ILE A 89 -7.55 22.18 -8.99
C ILE A 89 -6.81 23.52 -8.86
N GLU A 90 -5.72 23.54 -8.07
CA GLU A 90 -4.90 24.74 -7.89
C GLU A 90 -4.27 25.22 -9.21
N ALA A 91 -3.74 24.29 -10.01
CA ALA A 91 -3.14 24.61 -11.30
C ALA A 91 -4.17 25.11 -12.31
N GLN A 92 -5.35 24.48 -12.36
CA GLN A 92 -6.43 24.89 -13.25
C GLN A 92 -6.95 26.29 -12.90
N ALA A 93 -7.20 26.56 -11.62
CA ALA A 93 -7.66 27.87 -11.16
C ALA A 93 -6.66 28.99 -11.48
N VAL A 94 -5.35 28.73 -11.32
CA VAL A 94 -4.31 29.70 -11.69
C VAL A 94 -4.28 29.93 -13.20
N ARG A 95 -4.39 28.88 -14.02
CA ARG A 95 -4.44 29.00 -15.49
C ARG A 95 -5.64 29.80 -15.96
N ASP A 96 -6.80 29.61 -15.36
CA ASP A 96 -8.01 30.33 -15.76
C ASP A 96 -7.95 31.80 -15.32
N ALA A 97 -7.45 32.08 -14.11
CA ALA A 97 -7.22 33.45 -13.67
C ALA A 97 -6.17 34.20 -14.52
N ASP A 98 -5.12 33.52 -14.99
CA ASP A 98 -4.09 34.12 -15.84
C ASP A 98 -4.66 34.56 -17.21
N LYS A 99 -5.58 33.76 -17.77
CA LYS A 99 -6.30 34.11 -19.01
C LYS A 99 -7.20 35.33 -18.84
N ASP A 100 -7.88 35.45 -17.69
CA ASP A 100 -8.87 36.49 -17.45
C ASP A 100 -8.25 37.85 -17.11
N VAL A 101 -7.10 37.85 -16.44
CA VAL A 101 -6.56 39.05 -15.79
C VAL A 101 -5.65 39.87 -16.71
N GLY A 102 -5.20 39.33 -17.84
CA GLY A 102 -4.47 40.08 -18.90
C GLY A 102 -3.15 40.73 -18.45
N ARG A 103 -2.72 40.51 -17.20
CA ARG A 103 -1.45 40.91 -16.61
C ARG A 103 -0.83 39.71 -15.91
N VAL A 104 0.48 39.74 -15.76
CA VAL A 104 1.22 38.72 -14.99
C VAL A 104 0.71 38.72 -13.54
N LEU A 105 0.26 37.55 -13.08
CA LEU A 105 -0.15 37.34 -11.71
C LEU A 105 1.05 37.46 -10.76
N SER A 106 0.88 38.21 -9.66
CA SER A 106 1.89 38.25 -8.60
C SER A 106 1.89 36.94 -7.79
N GLN A 107 2.97 36.65 -7.07
CA GLN A 107 3.02 35.47 -6.18
C GLN A 107 1.91 35.49 -5.12
N THR A 108 1.55 36.67 -4.60
CA THR A 108 0.44 36.84 -3.66
C THR A 108 -0.91 36.54 -4.31
N ASP A 109 -1.11 36.97 -5.56
CA ASP A 109 -2.32 36.67 -6.32
C ASP A 109 -2.45 35.16 -6.56
N ILE A 110 -1.36 34.50 -6.99
CA ILE A 110 -1.31 33.04 -7.19
C ILE A 110 -1.67 32.29 -5.90
N GLN A 111 -1.08 32.67 -4.76
CA GLN A 111 -1.38 32.02 -3.49
C GLN A 111 -2.85 32.20 -3.08
N ARG A 112 -3.43 33.39 -3.27
CA ARG A 112 -4.84 33.66 -2.98
C ARG A 112 -5.76 32.81 -3.86
N ILE A 113 -5.47 32.72 -5.16
CA ILE A 113 -6.24 31.90 -6.12
C ILE A 113 -6.21 30.43 -5.70
N ARG A 114 -5.02 29.89 -5.38
CA ARG A 114 -4.87 28.50 -4.92
C ARG A 114 -5.66 28.23 -3.64
N LEU A 115 -5.57 29.12 -2.65
CA LEU A 115 -6.31 28.98 -1.40
C LEU A 115 -7.83 28.98 -1.62
N ASN A 116 -8.32 29.85 -2.50
CA ASN A 116 -9.74 29.87 -2.86
C ASN A 116 -10.14 28.59 -3.59
N ALA A 117 -9.35 28.13 -4.55
CA ALA A 117 -9.64 26.91 -5.32
C ALA A 117 -9.74 25.66 -4.44
N ARG A 118 -9.06 25.61 -3.28
CA ARG A 118 -9.19 24.50 -2.33
C ARG A 118 -10.61 24.30 -1.78
N SER A 119 -11.49 25.31 -1.84
CA SER A 119 -12.91 25.10 -1.47
C SER A 119 -13.62 24.12 -2.39
N ASP A 120 -13.09 23.91 -3.60
CA ASP A 120 -13.70 23.09 -4.63
C ASP A 120 -13.19 21.64 -4.58
N MET A 121 -12.26 21.33 -3.65
CA MET A 121 -11.85 19.96 -3.38
C MET A 121 -13.04 19.15 -2.85
N HIS A 122 -13.40 18.11 -3.58
CA HIS A 122 -14.42 17.16 -3.15
C HIS A 122 -13.79 15.97 -2.42
N THR A 123 -14.53 15.37 -1.49
CA THR A 123 -14.16 14.11 -0.86
C THR A 123 -13.98 13.03 -1.91
N ILE A 124 -12.82 12.36 -1.90
CA ILE A 124 -12.56 11.17 -2.71
C ILE A 124 -13.15 9.97 -1.99
N ASP A 125 -14.02 9.22 -2.68
CA ASP A 125 -14.51 7.92 -2.21
C ASP A 125 -13.39 6.87 -2.38
N PRO A 126 -12.82 6.32 -1.29
CA PRO A 126 -11.71 5.38 -1.38
C PRO A 126 -12.06 4.13 -2.20
N ARG A 127 -13.35 3.74 -2.26
CA ARG A 127 -13.81 2.57 -3.02
C ARG A 127 -13.72 2.74 -4.53
N LYS A 128 -13.62 3.99 -5.00
CA LYS A 128 -13.53 4.34 -6.43
C LYS A 128 -12.10 4.52 -6.90
N LEU A 129 -11.11 4.44 -6.00
CA LEU A 129 -9.71 4.53 -6.37
C LEU A 129 -9.30 3.28 -7.17
N LYS A 130 -8.98 3.49 -8.45
CA LYS A 130 -8.35 2.47 -9.30
C LYS A 130 -6.93 2.25 -8.76
N GLY A 131 -6.69 1.13 -8.12
CA GLY A 131 -5.39 0.82 -7.51
C GLY A 131 -5.45 0.56 -6.01
N LEU A 132 -6.63 0.58 -5.37
CA LEU A 132 -6.76 0.09 -4.01
C LEU A 132 -6.33 -1.38 -3.92
N ILE A 133 -5.49 -1.69 -2.93
CA ILE A 133 -4.92 -3.00 -2.69
C ILE A 133 -5.97 -3.88 -2.01
N LYS A 134 -6.43 -4.86 -2.78
CA LYS A 134 -7.39 -5.90 -2.37
C LYS A 134 -6.78 -7.30 -2.41
N GLU A 135 -5.67 -7.43 -3.10
CA GLU A 135 -4.86 -8.62 -3.18
C GLU A 135 -3.45 -8.20 -3.57
N PHE A 136 -2.47 -8.98 -3.17
CA PHE A 136 -1.06 -8.73 -3.46
C PHE A 136 -0.25 -10.01 -3.26
N ASP A 137 0.84 -10.11 -4.00
CA ASP A 137 1.81 -11.18 -3.83
C ASP A 137 2.80 -10.81 -2.73
N ILE A 138 3.34 -11.83 -2.08
CA ILE A 138 4.30 -11.72 -0.98
C ILE A 138 5.58 -12.40 -1.42
N MET A 139 6.71 -11.73 -1.23
CA MET A 139 8.02 -12.34 -1.40
C MET A 139 8.86 -12.11 -0.16
N VAL A 140 9.35 -13.19 0.42
CA VAL A 140 10.30 -13.14 1.52
C VAL A 140 11.71 -13.22 0.95
N ILE A 141 12.50 -12.18 1.21
CA ILE A 141 13.82 -11.99 0.62
C ILE A 141 14.88 -11.81 1.70
N ARG A 142 16.12 -12.21 1.40
CA ARG A 142 17.26 -11.94 2.29
C ARG A 142 17.66 -10.46 2.25
N ALA A 143 18.13 -9.90 3.36
CA ALA A 143 18.62 -8.52 3.48
C ALA A 143 19.63 -8.04 2.40
N THR A 144 20.31 -8.96 1.72
CA THR A 144 21.25 -8.63 0.65
C THR A 144 20.58 -8.38 -0.71
N ALA A 145 19.30 -8.73 -0.87
CA ALA A 145 18.49 -8.36 -2.04
C ALA A 145 17.93 -6.95 -1.86
N LYS A 146 18.27 -6.05 -2.79
CA LYS A 146 17.79 -4.66 -2.75
C LYS A 146 16.43 -4.47 -3.45
N SER A 147 15.94 -5.50 -4.13
CA SER A 147 14.68 -5.49 -4.89
C SER A 147 14.23 -6.92 -5.22
N GLU A 148 13.00 -7.09 -5.71
CA GLU A 148 12.52 -8.33 -6.31
C GLU A 148 13.40 -8.82 -7.45
N ALA A 149 13.79 -7.93 -8.36
CA ALA A 149 14.61 -8.26 -9.51
C ALA A 149 16.00 -8.79 -9.08
N ASP A 150 16.49 -8.31 -7.93
CA ASP A 150 17.70 -8.85 -7.32
C ASP A 150 17.42 -10.13 -6.55
N ALA A 151 16.24 -10.30 -5.95
CA ALA A 151 15.87 -11.48 -5.18
C ALA A 151 15.51 -12.66 -6.10
N THR A 152 16.53 -13.32 -6.64
CA THR A 152 16.34 -14.48 -7.51
C THR A 152 16.63 -15.79 -6.77
N GLN A 153 16.19 -16.90 -7.37
CA GLN A 153 16.62 -18.23 -6.95
C GLN A 153 18.12 -18.41 -7.14
N GLU A 154 18.66 -17.94 -8.27
CA GLU A 154 20.03 -18.22 -8.70
C GLU A 154 21.07 -17.63 -7.75
N ASN A 155 20.75 -16.50 -7.12
CA ASN A 155 21.61 -15.90 -6.10
C ASN A 155 21.20 -16.24 -4.65
N GLY A 156 20.23 -17.15 -4.48
CA GLY A 156 19.80 -17.66 -3.16
C GLY A 156 19.20 -16.60 -2.26
N GLN A 157 18.58 -15.57 -2.83
CA GLN A 157 18.02 -14.45 -2.06
C GLN A 157 16.49 -14.49 -1.91
N LEU A 158 15.78 -15.30 -2.70
CA LEU A 158 14.33 -15.54 -2.55
C LEU A 158 14.06 -16.79 -1.70
N LEU A 159 13.27 -16.65 -0.62
CA LEU A 159 13.04 -17.71 0.37
C LEU A 159 11.64 -18.31 0.30
N ALA A 160 10.63 -17.45 0.23
CA ALA A 160 9.23 -17.86 0.21
C ALA A 160 8.42 -16.92 -0.67
N VAL A 161 7.35 -17.47 -1.24
CA VAL A 161 6.36 -16.74 -2.02
C VAL A 161 4.98 -17.00 -1.43
N GLY A 162 4.09 -16.04 -1.61
CA GLY A 162 2.72 -16.17 -1.18
C GLY A 162 1.81 -15.21 -1.89
N HIS A 163 0.52 -15.37 -1.64
CA HIS A 163 -0.53 -14.51 -2.11
C HIS A 163 -1.47 -14.21 -0.96
N TYR A 164 -1.81 -12.93 -0.81
CA TYR A 164 -2.82 -12.49 0.15
C TYR A 164 -3.96 -11.82 -0.58
N SER A 165 -5.19 -12.20 -0.24
CA SER A 165 -6.41 -11.55 -0.73
C SER A 165 -7.32 -11.19 0.43
N PHE A 166 -7.91 -10.01 0.37
CA PHE A 166 -8.94 -9.62 1.32
C PHE A 166 -10.22 -10.41 1.03
N ASP A 167 -10.89 -10.89 2.08
CA ASP A 167 -12.25 -11.41 1.94
C ASP A 167 -13.23 -10.23 1.88
N GLU A 168 -14.26 -10.31 1.02
CA GLU A 168 -15.30 -9.28 0.95
C GLU A 168 -16.32 -9.40 2.11
N SER A 169 -16.26 -10.51 2.85
CA SER A 169 -16.98 -10.71 4.11
C SER A 169 -16.13 -10.28 5.31
N ASP A 170 -16.73 -10.09 6.50
CA ASP A 170 -16.02 -9.75 7.76
C ASP A 170 -15.06 -10.88 8.25
N GLU A 171 -14.62 -11.76 7.37
CA GLU A 171 -13.70 -12.88 7.62
C GLU A 171 -12.23 -12.47 7.38
N PRO A 172 -11.28 -13.14 8.04
CA PRO A 172 -9.86 -12.87 7.83
C PRO A 172 -9.44 -13.17 6.39
N GLY A 173 -8.80 -12.19 5.74
CA GLY A 173 -8.31 -12.32 4.36
C GLY A 173 -7.45 -13.56 4.15
N LYS A 174 -7.58 -14.20 3.00
CA LYS A 174 -6.97 -15.49 2.64
C LYS A 174 -5.48 -15.32 2.40
N LEU A 175 -4.69 -16.22 2.99
CA LEU A 175 -3.26 -16.27 2.87
C LEU A 175 -2.86 -17.64 2.38
N GLU A 176 -2.11 -17.65 1.27
CA GLU A 176 -1.47 -18.83 0.72
C GLU A 176 0.03 -18.56 0.67
N MET A 177 0.83 -19.44 1.25
CA MET A 177 2.30 -19.31 1.27
C MET A 177 2.96 -20.65 1.07
N ALA A 178 4.09 -20.64 0.39
CA ALA A 178 4.96 -21.78 0.26
C ALA A 178 6.42 -21.34 0.34
N MET A 179 7.29 -22.25 0.80
CA MET A 179 8.71 -22.08 0.56
C MET A 179 8.94 -22.11 -0.94
N TYR A 180 9.78 -21.22 -1.44
CA TYR A 180 9.98 -21.10 -2.88
C TYR A 180 10.49 -22.42 -3.48
N GLU A 181 11.32 -23.16 -2.73
CA GLU A 181 11.85 -24.46 -3.15
C GLU A 181 10.76 -25.50 -3.49
N ASP A 182 9.59 -25.41 -2.82
CA ASP A 182 8.48 -26.36 -2.98
C ASP A 182 7.62 -26.07 -4.20
N VAL A 183 7.60 -24.82 -4.69
CA VAL A 183 6.73 -24.37 -5.79
C VAL A 183 7.49 -24.04 -7.09
N LYS A 184 8.83 -24.09 -7.07
CA LYS A 184 9.70 -23.75 -8.22
C LYS A 184 9.40 -24.52 -9.51
N SER A 185 8.99 -25.78 -9.42
CA SER A 185 8.68 -26.64 -10.58
C SER A 185 7.39 -26.25 -11.29
N VAL A 186 6.51 -25.52 -10.60
CA VAL A 186 5.24 -25.02 -11.13
C VAL A 186 5.41 -23.61 -11.72
N LEU A 187 6.34 -22.83 -11.16
CA LEU A 187 6.62 -21.45 -11.59
C LEU A 187 7.52 -21.34 -12.82
N THR A 188 8.25 -22.41 -13.17
CA THR A 188 9.01 -22.48 -14.42
C THR A 188 8.08 -22.95 -15.54
N PRO A 189 7.84 -22.16 -16.60
CA PRO A 189 7.16 -22.67 -17.78
C PRO A 189 7.94 -23.88 -18.28
N SER A 190 7.24 -24.98 -18.55
CA SER A 190 7.84 -26.19 -19.06
C SER A 190 8.41 -25.93 -20.46
N ASP A 191 9.65 -25.47 -20.54
CA ASP A 191 10.47 -25.57 -21.76
C ASP A 191 10.85 -27.03 -21.97
N ASN A 192 9.85 -27.86 -22.29
CA ASN A 192 10.02 -29.17 -22.90
C ASN A 192 8.67 -29.80 -23.24
N GLN A 193 8.12 -29.40 -24.39
CA GLN A 193 7.48 -30.39 -25.27
C GLN A 193 7.79 -30.04 -26.73
N GLY A 194 8.60 -30.90 -27.35
CA GLY A 194 8.57 -31.11 -28.80
C GLY A 194 9.88 -30.89 -29.52
N LYS A 195 10.79 -31.88 -29.45
CA LYS A 195 11.53 -32.43 -30.62
C LYS A 195 12.08 -33.83 -30.31
N GLU A 196 11.20 -34.82 -30.25
CA GLU A 196 11.53 -36.19 -30.66
C GLU A 196 10.33 -36.74 -31.44
N GLY A 197 10.57 -37.19 -32.67
CA GLY A 197 9.57 -37.71 -33.60
C GLY A 197 9.77 -37.20 -35.02
#